data_AF-A0A3N4YZM3-F1
#
_entry.id   AF-A0A3N4YZM3-F1
#
_cell.length_a   1.000
_cell.length_b   1.000
_cell.length_c   1.000
_cell.angle_alpha   90.00
_cell.angle_beta   90.00
_cell.angle_gamma   90.00
#
_symmetry.space_group_name_H-M   'P 1'
#
loop_
_entity.id
_entity.type
_entity.pdbx_description
1 polymer ?
#
loop_
_entity_poly.entity_id
_entity_poly.type
_entity_poly.pdbx_seq_one_letter_code
_entity_poly.pdbx_strand_id
1 'polypeptide(L)'
;MVRPVPENPTEMTRESITSADVAVEADLFRTFAEDLGLDVATYDRAVADPATLERVQQDMNDALALGVQGTPTFFLNGKMIAPATTDEFRKLIDDALEG
;
A
#
# COMPACT_ATOMS: atom_id res chain seq x y z
N MET A 1 6.46 -1.36 -25.76
CA MET A 1 7.79 -1.56 -25.13
C MET A 1 7.61 -1.24 -23.65
N VAL A 2 7.44 -2.26 -22.81
CA VAL A 2 7.31 -2.05 -21.34
C VAL A 2 8.70 -1.71 -20.82
N ARG A 3 8.87 -0.52 -20.23
CA ARG A 3 10.16 -0.17 -19.61
C ARG A 3 10.31 -0.99 -18.33
N PRO A 4 11.48 -1.61 -18.08
CA PRO A 4 11.70 -2.38 -16.86
C PRO A 4 11.60 -1.47 -15.63
N VAL A 5 10.90 -1.94 -14.61
CA VAL A 5 10.84 -1.27 -13.29
C VAL A 5 12.18 -1.50 -12.59
N PRO A 6 12.85 -0.46 -12.07
CA PRO A 6 14.13 -0.62 -11.38
C PRO A 6 13.97 -1.46 -10.11
N GLU A 7 14.93 -2.35 -9.85
CA GLU A 7 14.87 -3.29 -8.73
C GLU A 7 15.21 -2.66 -7.36
N ASN A 8 15.66 -1.40 -7.33
CA ASN A 8 16.09 -0.72 -6.10
C ASN A 8 15.40 0.65 -5.90
N PRO A 9 14.66 0.87 -4.79
CA PRO A 9 13.95 2.13 -4.52
C PRO A 9 14.85 3.38 -4.51
N THR A 10 16.14 3.20 -4.27
CA THR A 10 17.13 4.29 -4.19
C THR A 10 17.57 4.83 -5.56
N GLU A 11 17.27 4.11 -6.65
CA GLU A 11 17.48 4.59 -8.03
C GLU A 11 16.33 5.47 -8.53
N MET A 12 15.25 5.59 -7.75
CA MET A 12 14.10 6.44 -8.03
C MET A 12 14.42 7.89 -7.64
N THR A 13 15.28 8.55 -8.41
CA THR A 13 15.48 10.00 -8.26
C THR A 13 14.17 10.72 -8.62
N ARG A 14 13.89 11.84 -7.93
CA ARG A 14 12.63 12.63 -8.04
C ARG A 14 12.34 13.21 -9.44
N GLU A 15 13.07 12.79 -10.47
CA GLU A 15 13.00 13.30 -11.84
C GLU A 15 12.28 12.34 -12.83
N SER A 16 11.82 11.15 -12.41
CA SER A 16 11.45 10.09 -13.38
C SER A 16 9.98 9.67 -13.45
N ILE A 17 9.06 10.21 -12.66
CA ILE A 17 7.63 9.87 -12.78
C ILE A 17 6.95 10.96 -13.62
N THR A 18 6.74 10.67 -14.90
CA THR A 18 5.99 11.57 -15.79
C THR A 18 4.49 11.23 -15.73
N SER A 19 3.62 12.15 -16.13
CA SER A 19 2.17 11.88 -16.21
C SER A 19 1.82 10.70 -17.13
N ALA A 20 2.71 10.36 -18.06
CA ALA A 20 2.55 9.20 -18.94
C ALA A 20 2.82 7.89 -18.21
N ASP A 21 3.75 7.86 -17.25
CA ASP A 21 4.02 6.67 -16.45
C ASP A 21 2.79 6.38 -15.56
N VAL A 22 2.32 7.38 -14.81
CA VAL A 22 1.14 7.26 -13.92
C VAL A 22 -0.11 6.72 -14.65
N ALA A 23 -0.30 7.12 -15.91
CA ALA A 23 -1.41 6.61 -16.73
C ALA A 23 -1.25 5.12 -17.06
N VAL A 24 -0.03 4.65 -17.34
CA VAL A 24 0.27 3.23 -17.59
C VAL A 24 0.04 2.38 -16.33
N GLU A 25 0.42 2.89 -15.16
CA GLU A 25 0.15 2.17 -13.91
C GLU A 25 -1.35 2.14 -13.57
N ALA A 26 -2.07 3.25 -13.80
CA ALA A 26 -3.52 3.30 -13.58
C ALA A 26 -4.28 2.27 -14.45
N ASP A 27 -3.89 2.15 -15.72
CA ASP A 27 -4.46 1.15 -16.63
C ASP A 27 -4.19 -0.28 -16.15
N LEU A 28 -2.98 -0.57 -15.64
CA LEU A 28 -2.63 -1.87 -15.08
C LEU A 28 -3.48 -2.23 -13.85
N PHE A 29 -3.69 -1.30 -12.92
CA PHE A 29 -4.52 -1.59 -11.74
C PHE A 29 -5.97 -1.85 -12.13
N ARG A 30 -6.46 -1.20 -13.18
CA ARG A 30 -7.78 -1.44 -13.73
C ARG A 30 -7.94 -2.87 -14.27
N THR A 31 -6.90 -3.46 -14.87
CA THR A 31 -6.96 -4.87 -15.31
C THR A 31 -7.07 -5.83 -14.11
N PHE A 32 -6.43 -5.53 -12.98
CA PHE A 32 -6.61 -6.35 -11.77
C PHE A 32 -8.04 -6.27 -11.23
N ALA A 33 -8.69 -5.11 -11.31
CA ALA A 33 -10.10 -4.99 -10.93
C ALA A 33 -11.00 -5.87 -11.83
N GLU A 34 -10.72 -5.91 -13.14
CA GLU A 34 -11.39 -6.79 -14.09
C GLU A 34 -11.14 -8.28 -13.79
N ASP A 35 -9.89 -8.67 -13.55
CA ASP A 35 -9.50 -10.06 -13.24
C ASP A 35 -10.14 -10.56 -11.94
N LEU A 36 -10.35 -9.66 -10.97
CA LEU A 36 -11.05 -9.95 -9.71
C LEU A 36 -12.59 -9.98 -9.88
N GLY A 37 -13.11 -9.65 -11.07
CA GLY A 37 -14.55 -9.64 -11.36
C GLY A 37 -15.30 -8.47 -10.73
N LEU A 38 -14.62 -7.36 -10.44
CA LEU A 38 -15.25 -6.17 -9.89
C LEU A 38 -16.06 -5.42 -10.96
N ASP A 39 -17.08 -4.68 -10.54
CA ASP A 39 -17.74 -3.70 -11.40
C ASP A 39 -16.77 -2.53 -11.66
N VAL A 40 -16.25 -2.49 -12.89
CA VAL A 40 -15.23 -1.52 -13.28
C VAL A 40 -15.75 -0.09 -13.27
N ALA A 41 -17.04 0.13 -13.54
CA ALA A 41 -17.62 1.48 -13.44
C ALA A 41 -17.70 1.98 -11.99
N THR A 42 -17.86 1.05 -11.05
CA THR A 42 -17.80 1.36 -9.61
C THR A 42 -16.36 1.56 -9.14
N TYR A 43 -15.41 0.75 -9.64
CA TYR A 43 -13.98 0.96 -9.40
C TYR A 43 -13.50 2.33 -9.90
N ASP A 44 -13.79 2.68 -11.17
CA ASP A 44 -13.39 3.94 -11.79
C ASP A 44 -13.91 5.15 -10.98
N ARG A 45 -15.14 5.04 -10.44
CA ARG A 45 -15.72 6.07 -9.57
C ARG A 45 -15.00 6.16 -8.22
N ALA A 46 -14.68 5.03 -7.61
CA ALA A 46 -13.97 4.99 -6.33
C ALA A 46 -12.55 5.56 -6.44
N VAL A 47 -11.83 5.25 -7.52
CA VAL A 47 -10.49 5.79 -7.78
C VAL A 47 -10.51 7.30 -8.02
N ALA A 48 -11.52 7.81 -8.71
CA ALA A 48 -11.66 9.25 -8.99
C ALA A 48 -12.26 10.06 -7.83
N ASP A 49 -12.75 9.40 -6.77
CA ASP A 49 -13.40 10.08 -5.64
C ASP A 49 -12.35 10.83 -4.79
N PRO A 50 -12.51 12.16 -4.56
CA PRO A 50 -11.64 12.91 -3.65
C PRO A 50 -11.55 12.30 -2.25
N ALA A 51 -12.60 11.64 -1.76
CA ALA A 51 -12.59 10.98 -0.46
C ALA A 51 -11.55 9.84 -0.39
N THR A 52 -11.27 9.16 -1.51
CA THR A 52 -10.23 8.13 -1.60
C THR A 52 -8.85 8.75 -1.40
N LEU A 53 -8.59 9.90 -2.02
CA LEU A 53 -7.34 10.63 -1.83
C LEU A 53 -7.18 11.13 -0.38
N GLU A 54 -8.24 11.70 0.19
CA GLU A 54 -8.25 12.16 1.58
C GLU A 54 -7.94 11.01 2.54
N ARG A 55 -8.51 9.83 2.31
CA ARG A 55 -8.25 8.63 3.10
C ARG A 55 -6.79 8.20 3.04
N VAL A 56 -6.19 8.15 1.85
CA VAL A 56 -4.76 7.81 1.67
C VAL A 56 -3.87 8.83 2.40
N GLN A 57 -4.18 10.12 2.28
CA GLN A 57 -3.42 11.16 2.95
C GLN A 57 -3.53 11.07 4.48
N GLN A 58 -4.71 10.73 5.00
CA GLN A 58 -4.92 10.48 6.41
C GLN A 58 -4.06 9.30 6.89
N ASP A 59 -4.10 8.16 6.20
CA ASP A 59 -3.33 6.97 6.57
C ASP A 59 -1.82 7.25 6.58
N MET A 60 -1.32 8.05 5.63
CA MET A 60 0.08 8.51 5.63
C MET A 60 0.41 9.39 6.84
N ASN A 61 -0.47 10.35 7.18
CA ASN A 61 -0.25 11.25 8.31
C ASN A 61 -0.27 10.49 9.64
N ASP A 62 -1.20 9.54 9.79
CA ASP A 62 -1.31 8.69 10.97
C ASP A 62 -0.05 7.82 11.14
N ALA A 63 0.46 7.24 10.04
CA ALA A 63 1.71 6.48 10.06
C ALA A 63 2.91 7.33 10.52
N LEU A 64 3.05 8.55 9.98
CA LEU A 64 4.11 9.48 10.37
C LEU A 64 4.00 9.90 11.85
N ALA A 65 2.78 10.17 12.32
CA ALA A 65 2.51 10.52 13.71
C ALA A 65 2.86 9.39 14.68
N LEU A 66 2.71 8.13 14.25
CA LEU A 66 3.10 6.93 14.99
C LEU A 66 4.59 6.57 14.85
N GLY A 67 5.38 7.37 14.13
CA GLY A 67 6.81 7.13 13.92
C GLY A 67 7.11 5.98 12.95
N VAL A 68 6.14 5.56 12.15
CA VAL A 68 6.32 4.53 11.11
C VAL A 68 7.18 5.11 9.99
N GLN A 69 8.28 4.43 9.67
CA GLN A 69 9.24 4.86 8.65
C GLN A 69 9.14 4.06 7.34
N GLY A 70 8.34 3.00 7.33
CA GLY A 70 8.16 2.15 6.15
C GLY A 70 7.16 1.03 6.39
N THR A 71 6.78 0.37 5.30
CA THR A 71 5.93 -0.81 5.32
C THR A 71 6.75 -2.04 4.92
N PRO A 72 6.48 -3.24 5.48
CA PRO A 72 5.43 -3.51 6.46
C PRO A 72 5.82 -3.07 7.89
N THR A 73 4.86 -2.48 8.60
CA THR A 73 4.89 -2.22 10.06
C THR A 73 3.54 -2.63 10.63
N PHE A 74 3.53 -3.32 11.77
CA PHE A 74 2.31 -3.82 12.39
C PHE A 74 2.13 -3.26 13.80
N PHE A 75 0.88 -3.15 14.24
CA PHE A 75 0.52 -2.84 15.61
C PHE A 75 -0.38 -3.93 16.16
N LEU A 76 -0.02 -4.50 17.31
CA LEU A 76 -0.82 -5.47 18.05
C LEU A 76 -1.20 -4.86 19.41
N ASN A 77 -2.49 -4.61 19.62
CA ASN A 77 -3.01 -3.95 20.82
C ASN A 77 -2.28 -2.63 21.15
N GLY A 78 -2.01 -1.82 20.13
CA GLY A 78 -1.31 -0.53 20.25
C GLY A 78 0.22 -0.62 20.40
N LYS A 79 0.80 -1.83 20.46
CA LYS A 79 2.25 -2.03 20.48
C LYS A 79 2.77 -2.32 19.07
N MET A 80 3.79 -1.59 18.65
CA MET A 80 4.46 -1.84 17.37
C MET A 80 5.19 -3.19 17.42
N ILE A 81 5.00 -4.01 16.39
CA ILE A 81 5.70 -5.29 16.20
C ILE A 81 6.22 -5.38 14.75
N ALA A 82 7.31 -6.13 14.57
CA ALA A 82 7.97 -6.32 13.28
C ALA A 82 8.32 -7.80 13.07
N PRO A 83 7.32 -8.69 12.93
CA PRO A 83 7.56 -10.11 12.69
C PRO A 83 8.27 -10.32 11.35
N ALA A 84 9.31 -11.15 11.34
CA ALA A 84 10.03 -11.52 10.13
C ALA A 84 9.38 -12.72 9.41
N THR A 85 8.53 -13.49 10.10
CA THR A 85 7.87 -14.68 9.57
C THR A 85 6.41 -14.78 9.99
N THR A 86 5.63 -15.56 9.24
CA THR A 86 4.24 -15.87 9.60
C THR A 86 4.12 -16.58 10.95
N ASP A 87 5.05 -17.49 11.27
CA ASP A 87 5.02 -18.23 12.54
C ASP A 87 5.31 -17.32 13.73
N GLU A 88 6.25 -16.38 13.58
CA GLU A 88 6.49 -15.33 14.58
C GLU A 88 5.26 -14.45 14.77
N PHE A 89 4.60 -14.07 13.67
CA PHE A 89 3.38 -13.27 13.77
C PHE A 89 2.25 -14.02 14.48
N ARG A 90 2.05 -15.30 14.21
CA ARG A 90 1.09 -16.16 14.93
C ARG A 90 1.42 -16.22 16.42
N LYS A 91 2.68 -16.46 16.76
CA LYS A 91 3.12 -16.50 18.16
C LYS A 91 2.82 -15.19 18.90
N LEU A 92 3.08 -14.03 18.28
CA LEU A 92 2.78 -12.74 18.88
C LEU A 92 1.28 -12.57 19.18
N ILE A 93 0.42 -13.07 18.29
CA ILE A 93 -1.04 -13.05 18.48
C ILE A 93 -1.44 -13.99 19.62
N ASP A 94 -0.92 -15.22 19.64
CA ASP A 94 -1.22 -16.20 20.70
C ASP A 94 -0.80 -15.67 22.07
N ASP A 95 0.42 -15.13 22.19
CA ASP A 95 0.93 -14.52 23.42
C ASP A 95 0.07 -13.32 23.88
N ALA A 96 -0.58 -12.59 22.94
CA ALA A 96 -1.44 -11.46 23.25
C ALA A 96 -2.87 -11.86 23.67
N LEU A 97 -3.27 -13.12 23.47
CA LEU A 97 -4.57 -13.67 23.89
C LEU A 97 -4.51 -14.35 25.26
N GLU A 98 -3.32 -14.82 25.68
CA GLU A 98 -3.10 -15.52 26.95
C GLU A 98 -2.85 -14.59 28.15
N GLY A 99 -2.68 -13.28 27.91
CA GLY A 99 -2.50 -12.23 28.92
C GLY A 99 -3.78 -11.49 29.28
#